data_AF-A0A7V9D1B0-F1
#
_entry.id   AF-A0A7V9D1B0-F1
#
_cell.length_a   1.000
_cell.length_b   1.000
_cell.length_c   1.000
_cell.angle_alpha   90.00
_cell.angle_beta   90.00
_cell.angle_gamma   90.00
#
_symmetry.space_group_name_H-M   'P 1'
#
loop_
_entity.id
_entity.type
_entity.pdbx_description
1 polymer ?
#
loop_
_entity_poly.entity_id
_entity_poly.type
_entity_poly.pdbx_seq_one_letter_code
_entity_poly.pdbx_strand_id
1 'polypeptide(L)'
;PIESYVGEYEHPGYGVVEFALRDGKPVVWYNGLEFQTVHYQYDTFDLTLERWDQTFKATFSANARGDIETMRIPFEAGVSDITFTRLPNRALRQLGYLERFVGDYNLAGEHVVVALQGEDTLLAHMPFRPPMVLVPYQENRFTAQGLSGYEVGFVLDAEGQVAEAIITQPGTVQTARKT
;
A
#
# COMPACT_ATOMS: atom_id res chain seq x y z
N PRO A 1 11.52 3.79 0.40
CA PRO A 1 11.91 2.46 -0.13
C PRO A 1 11.35 2.30 -1.53
N ILE A 2 11.97 1.51 -2.41
CA ILE A 2 11.47 1.35 -3.79
C ILE A 2 10.10 0.66 -3.83
N GLU A 3 9.84 -0.18 -2.82
CA GLU A 3 8.61 -0.93 -2.59
C GLU A 3 7.41 0.01 -2.35
N SER A 4 7.65 1.22 -1.83
CA SER A 4 6.59 2.21 -1.59
C SER A 4 5.93 2.70 -2.89
N TYR A 5 6.62 2.60 -4.03
CA TYR A 5 6.14 3.02 -5.34
C TYR A 5 5.47 1.89 -6.12
N VAL A 6 5.69 0.62 -5.74
CA VAL A 6 5.15 -0.55 -6.44
C VAL A 6 3.63 -0.55 -6.42
N GLY A 7 2.99 -0.72 -7.57
CA GLY A 7 1.55 -0.79 -7.70
C GLY A 7 1.04 -0.36 -9.07
N GLU A 8 -0.27 -0.48 -9.24
CA GLU A 8 -0.99 0.00 -10.42
C GLU A 8 -1.49 1.42 -10.19
N TYR A 9 -1.43 2.25 -11.22
CA TYR A 9 -1.89 3.64 -11.22
C TYR A 9 -2.76 3.89 -12.45
N GLU A 10 -3.96 4.44 -12.28
CA GLU A 10 -4.95 4.62 -13.34
C GLU A 10 -5.19 6.10 -13.65
N HIS A 11 -5.37 6.40 -14.93
CA HIS A 11 -6.02 7.61 -15.39
C HIS A 11 -7.19 7.23 -16.32
N PRO A 12 -8.42 7.76 -16.13
CA PRO A 12 -9.61 7.33 -16.89
C PRO A 12 -9.46 7.39 -18.43
N GLY A 13 -8.73 8.37 -18.94
CA GLY A 13 -8.45 8.53 -20.38
C GLY A 13 -7.16 7.89 -20.91
N TYR A 14 -6.26 7.43 -20.03
CA TYR A 14 -4.95 6.89 -20.45
C TYR A 14 -4.74 5.43 -20.01
N GLY A 15 -5.63 4.87 -19.19
CA GLY A 15 -5.54 3.49 -18.71
C GLY A 15 -4.63 3.36 -17.50
N VAL A 16 -4.01 2.18 -17.37
CA VAL A 16 -3.25 1.78 -16.18
C VAL A 16 -1.77 1.68 -16.49
N VAL A 17 -0.96 2.29 -15.63
CA VAL A 17 0.50 2.12 -15.57
C VAL A 17 0.83 1.28 -14.34
N GLU A 18 1.63 0.24 -14.51
CA GLU A 18 2.13 -0.59 -13.42
C GLU A 18 3.59 -0.23 -13.12
N PHE A 19 3.91 0.11 -11.89
CA PHE A 19 5.28 0.18 -11.39
C PHE A 19 5.56 -1.10 -10.59
N ALA A 20 6.55 -1.88 -11.01
CA ALA A 20 6.83 -3.19 -10.45
C ALA A 20 8.32 -3.43 -10.24
N LEU A 21 8.67 -4.42 -9.40
CA LEU A 21 10.01 -4.97 -9.31
C LEU A 21 10.06 -6.29 -10.08
N ARG A 22 10.88 -6.36 -11.13
CA ARG A 22 11.19 -7.60 -11.86
C ARG A 22 12.65 -7.95 -11.65
N ASP A 23 12.92 -9.13 -11.09
CA ASP A 23 14.26 -9.56 -10.68
C ASP A 23 14.98 -8.53 -9.80
N GLY A 24 14.22 -7.87 -8.91
CA GLY A 24 14.72 -6.81 -8.01
C GLY A 24 14.97 -5.46 -8.67
N LYS A 25 14.69 -5.30 -9.96
CA LYS A 25 14.85 -4.04 -10.69
C LYS A 25 13.50 -3.35 -10.92
N PRO A 26 13.41 -2.03 -10.71
CA PRO A 26 12.18 -1.31 -10.96
C PRO A 26 11.94 -1.17 -12.47
N VAL A 27 10.75 -1.56 -12.89
CA VAL A 27 10.26 -1.45 -14.27
C VAL A 27 8.88 -0.80 -14.27
N VAL A 28 8.54 -0.15 -15.37
CA VAL A 28 7.17 0.30 -15.61
C VAL A 28 6.59 -0.42 -16.81
N TRP A 29 5.36 -0.90 -16.66
CA TRP A 29 4.58 -1.51 -17.72
C TRP A 29 3.40 -0.60 -18.08
N TYR A 30 3.29 -0.25 -19.36
CA TYR A 30 2.22 0.61 -19.84
C TYR A 30 1.88 0.30 -21.30
N ASN A 31 0.60 0.05 -21.60
CA ASN A 31 0.12 -0.26 -22.96
C ASN A 31 0.93 -1.35 -23.70
N GLY A 32 1.38 -2.37 -22.97
CA GLY A 32 2.16 -3.48 -23.51
C GLY A 32 3.64 -3.17 -23.76
N LEU A 33 4.14 -2.03 -23.28
CA LEU A 33 5.53 -1.61 -23.37
C LEU A 33 6.21 -1.66 -22.01
N GLU A 34 7.47 -2.12 -22.00
CA GLU A 34 8.36 -2.01 -20.84
C GLU A 34 9.13 -0.70 -20.88
N PHE A 35 9.20 -0.01 -19.75
CA PHE A 35 10.10 1.10 -19.52
C PHE A 35 11.10 0.65 -18.45
N GLN A 36 12.38 0.72 -18.79
CA GLN A 36 13.45 0.57 -17.79
C GLN A 36 13.43 1.81 -16.90
N THR A 37 13.55 1.60 -15.59
CA THR A 37 13.48 2.73 -14.65
C THR A 37 14.76 2.92 -13.86
N VAL A 38 15.15 4.18 -13.73
CA VAL A 38 16.31 4.60 -12.93
C VAL A 38 15.86 5.71 -12.00
N HIS A 39 16.18 5.60 -10.71
CA HIS A 39 15.92 6.67 -9.76
C HIS A 39 16.72 7.92 -10.15
N TYR A 40 16.05 9.08 -10.22
CA TYR A 40 16.67 10.34 -10.60
C TYR A 40 16.93 11.21 -9.37
N GLN A 41 15.87 11.72 -8.74
CA GLN A 41 15.96 12.57 -7.56
C GLN A 41 14.64 12.58 -6.81
N TYR A 42 14.67 12.58 -5.46
CA TYR A 42 13.46 12.54 -4.62
C TYR A 42 12.50 11.43 -5.06
N ASP A 43 11.25 11.76 -5.33
CA ASP A 43 10.22 10.82 -5.77
C ASP A 43 10.12 10.78 -7.31
N THR A 44 11.21 11.08 -8.02
CA THR A 44 11.27 11.14 -9.48
C THR A 44 12.18 10.06 -10.06
N PHE A 45 11.70 9.41 -11.13
CA PHE A 45 12.38 8.34 -11.86
C PHE A 45 12.44 8.67 -13.35
N ASP A 46 13.53 8.28 -13.99
CA ASP A 46 13.62 8.19 -15.44
C ASP A 46 12.96 6.90 -15.92
N LEU A 47 12.10 7.02 -16.93
CA LEU A 47 11.38 5.95 -17.62
C LEU A 47 11.88 5.88 -19.06
N THR A 48 12.75 4.93 -19.35
CA THR A 48 13.35 4.81 -20.69
C THR A 48 12.69 3.66 -21.45
N LEU A 49 12.07 4.00 -22.59
CA LEU A 49 11.62 3.03 -23.57
C LEU A 49 12.71 2.82 -24.61
N GLU A 50 13.53 1.78 -24.41
CA GLU A 50 14.72 1.52 -25.23
C GLU A 50 14.41 1.40 -26.73
N ARG A 51 13.26 0.84 -27.09
CA ARG A 51 12.84 0.63 -28.48
C ARG A 51 12.86 1.92 -29.32
N TRP A 52 12.61 3.07 -28.69
CA TRP A 52 12.56 4.38 -29.35
C TRP A 52 13.54 5.41 -28.77
N ASP A 53 14.46 4.96 -27.90
CA ASP A 53 15.41 5.83 -27.18
C ASP A 53 14.74 7.06 -26.56
N GLN A 54 13.55 6.85 -25.98
CA GLN A 54 12.74 7.92 -25.40
C GLN A 54 12.72 7.79 -23.88
N THR A 55 13.03 8.88 -23.19
CA THR A 55 13.04 8.93 -21.73
C THR A 55 12.06 9.98 -21.21
N PHE A 56 11.26 9.60 -20.22
CA PHE A 56 10.31 10.47 -19.51
C PHE A 56 10.66 10.56 -18.03
N LYS A 57 10.33 11.68 -17.39
CA LYS A 57 10.42 11.84 -15.94
C LYS A 57 9.08 11.48 -15.30
N ALA A 58 8.99 10.37 -14.59
CA ALA A 58 7.85 10.08 -13.71
C ALA A 58 8.09 10.70 -12.35
N THR A 59 7.13 11.46 -11.83
CA THR A 59 7.18 11.99 -10.46
C THR A 59 6.03 11.48 -9.63
N PHE A 60 6.33 10.84 -8.52
CA PHE A 60 5.34 10.37 -7.57
C PHE A 60 4.96 11.46 -6.56
N SER A 61 3.79 11.34 -5.95
CA SER A 61 3.40 12.21 -4.84
C SER A 61 2.65 11.45 -3.77
N ALA A 62 3.03 11.72 -2.53
CA ALA A 62 2.38 11.17 -1.36
C ALA A 62 1.13 11.98 -0.95
N ASN A 63 0.18 11.30 -0.33
CA ASN A 63 -0.93 11.94 0.37
C ASN A 63 -0.50 12.45 1.76
N ALA A 64 -1.45 13.01 2.52
CA ALA A 64 -1.17 13.56 3.86
C ALA A 64 -0.71 12.52 4.90
N ARG A 65 -0.87 11.22 4.64
CA ARG A 65 -0.33 10.13 5.48
C ARG A 65 1.10 9.72 5.09
N GLY A 66 1.62 10.24 3.99
CA GLY A 66 2.91 9.84 3.43
C GLY A 66 2.83 8.64 2.49
N ASP A 67 1.64 8.18 2.12
CA ASP A 67 1.48 7.08 1.16
C ASP A 67 1.54 7.62 -0.26
N ILE A 68 2.33 6.99 -1.13
CA ILE A 68 2.30 7.29 -2.57
C ILE A 68 0.89 7.09 -3.12
N GLU A 69 0.31 8.16 -3.67
CA GLU A 69 -1.07 8.23 -4.14
C GLU A 69 -1.14 8.50 -5.64
N THR A 70 -0.16 9.22 -6.20
CA THR A 70 -0.17 9.55 -7.63
C THR A 70 1.20 9.38 -8.27
N MET A 71 1.18 9.17 -9.58
CA MET A 71 2.34 9.18 -10.47
C MET A 71 2.03 10.11 -11.64
N ARG A 72 2.90 11.09 -11.88
CA ARG A 72 2.77 12.06 -12.98
C ARG A 72 3.79 11.77 -14.06
N ILE A 73 3.34 11.67 -15.31
CA ILE A 73 4.21 11.36 -16.47
C ILE A 73 3.87 12.31 -17.64
N PRO A 74 4.87 13.00 -18.22
CA PRO A 74 4.66 13.90 -19.35
C PRO A 74 4.72 13.14 -20.69
N PHE A 75 3.78 12.23 -20.95
CA PHE A 75 3.78 11.48 -22.23
C PHE A 75 3.49 12.35 -23.46
N GLU A 76 2.82 13.50 -23.27
CA GLU A 76 2.47 14.41 -24.34
C GLU A 76 3.16 15.77 -24.17
N ALA A 77 3.74 16.28 -25.26
CA ALA A 77 4.37 17.59 -25.27
C ALA A 77 3.31 18.71 -25.37
N GLY A 78 3.48 19.79 -24.60
CA GLY A 78 2.63 20.98 -24.68
C GLY A 78 1.32 20.90 -23.89
N VAL A 79 1.12 19.85 -23.10
CA VAL A 79 0.04 19.72 -22.12
C VAL A 79 0.61 19.49 -20.71
N SER A 80 -0.23 19.58 -19.69
CA SER A 80 0.17 19.24 -18.32
C SER A 80 0.47 17.74 -18.17
N ASP A 81 1.37 17.41 -17.25
CA ASP A 81 1.69 16.02 -16.92
C ASP A 81 0.45 15.19 -16.62
N ILE A 82 0.38 14.00 -17.20
CA ILE A 82 -0.74 13.08 -17.00
C ILE A 82 -0.61 12.50 -15.59
N THR A 83 -1.65 12.69 -14.78
CA THR A 83 -1.67 12.23 -13.38
C THR A 83 -2.43 10.91 -13.27
N PHE A 84 -1.72 9.84 -12.95
CA PHE A 84 -2.30 8.54 -12.64
C PHE A 84 -2.49 8.41 -11.13
N THR A 85 -3.65 7.93 -10.70
CA THR A 85 -4.00 7.69 -9.29
C THR A 85 -3.82 6.23 -8.94
N ARG A 86 -3.17 5.94 -7.81
CA ARG A 86 -2.89 4.58 -7.37
C ARG A 86 -4.19 3.80 -7.18
N LEU A 87 -4.25 2.62 -7.79
CA LEU A 87 -5.36 1.70 -7.62
C LEU A 87 -5.27 0.99 -6.27
N PRO A 88 -6.41 0.67 -5.64
CA PRO A 88 -6.43 -0.16 -4.45
C PRO A 88 -5.79 -1.52 -4.77
N ASN A 89 -4.74 -1.88 -4.03
CA ASN A 89 -4.07 -3.16 -4.23
C ASN A 89 -5.02 -4.31 -3.84
N ARG A 90 -5.55 -5.00 -4.85
CA ARG A 90 -6.51 -6.10 -4.68
C ARG A 90 -5.89 -7.29 -3.94
N ALA A 91 -4.58 -7.50 -4.04
CA ALA A 91 -3.89 -8.57 -3.32
C ALA A 91 -4.04 -8.41 -1.80
N LEU A 92 -4.11 -7.17 -1.30
CA LEU A 92 -4.27 -6.90 0.13
C LEU A 92 -5.66 -7.28 0.68
N ARG A 93 -6.62 -7.60 -0.19
CA ARG A 93 -7.97 -8.04 0.18
C ARG A 93 -8.21 -9.54 -0.07
N GLN A 94 -7.22 -10.25 -0.59
CA GLN A 94 -7.36 -11.68 -0.83
C GLN A 94 -7.41 -12.45 0.49
N LEU A 95 -8.27 -13.47 0.55
CA LEU A 95 -8.49 -14.31 1.73
C LEU A 95 -7.17 -14.76 2.37
N GLY A 96 -6.30 -15.43 1.61
CA GLY A 96 -5.02 -15.95 2.12
C GLY A 96 -4.05 -14.87 2.62
N TYR A 97 -4.20 -13.62 2.15
CA TYR A 97 -3.44 -12.50 2.71
C TYR A 97 -4.01 -12.06 4.06
N LEU A 98 -5.33 -11.89 4.15
CA LEU A 98 -6.02 -11.42 5.36
C LEU A 98 -5.97 -12.44 6.50
N GLU A 99 -6.05 -13.73 6.21
CA GLU A 99 -6.00 -14.83 7.19
C GLU A 99 -4.75 -14.78 8.07
N ARG A 100 -3.63 -14.26 7.56
CA ARG A 100 -2.38 -14.12 8.31
C ARG A 100 -2.53 -13.25 9.56
N PHE A 101 -3.41 -12.26 9.51
CA PHE A 101 -3.62 -11.29 10.57
C PHE A 101 -4.69 -11.72 11.58
N VAL A 102 -5.46 -12.78 11.28
CA VAL A 102 -6.45 -13.32 12.21
C VAL A 102 -5.75 -13.88 13.44
N GLY A 103 -6.31 -13.59 14.61
CA GLY A 103 -5.80 -14.07 15.89
C GLY A 103 -6.23 -13.21 17.07
N ASP A 104 -5.78 -13.63 18.25
CA ASP A 104 -5.92 -12.89 19.50
C ASP A 104 -4.61 -12.16 19.79
N TYR A 105 -4.71 -10.90 20.22
CA TYR A 105 -3.58 -10.03 20.52
C TYR A 105 -3.74 -9.47 21.93
N ASN A 106 -2.73 -9.69 22.79
CA ASN A 106 -2.67 -9.14 24.13
C ASN A 106 -2.16 -7.70 24.09
N LEU A 107 -3.04 -6.75 24.41
CA LEU A 107 -2.76 -5.34 24.57
C LEU A 107 -2.82 -4.97 26.06
N ALA A 108 -1.67 -4.90 26.71
CA ALA A 108 -1.57 -4.53 28.13
C ALA A 108 -2.49 -5.35 29.07
N GLY A 109 -2.67 -6.65 28.80
CA GLY A 109 -3.54 -7.54 29.57
C GLY A 109 -4.98 -7.64 29.03
N GLU A 110 -5.38 -6.80 28.10
CA GLU A 110 -6.66 -6.93 27.38
C GLU A 110 -6.48 -7.73 26.09
N HIS A 111 -7.56 -8.38 25.65
CA HIS A 111 -7.57 -9.18 24.42
C HIS A 111 -8.22 -8.38 23.28
N VAL A 112 -7.45 -8.15 22.22
CA VAL A 112 -7.92 -7.63 20.93
C VAL A 112 -8.04 -8.82 19.98
N VAL A 113 -9.26 -9.15 19.55
CA VAL A 113 -9.47 -10.24 18.59
C VAL A 113 -9.59 -9.65 17.19
N VAL A 114 -8.71 -10.08 16.29
CA VAL A 114 -8.82 -9.78 14.85
C VAL A 114 -9.43 -11.00 14.17
N ALA A 115 -10.59 -10.81 13.56
CA ALA A 115 -11.36 -11.87 12.91
C ALA A 115 -11.70 -11.50 11.46
N LEU A 116 -11.81 -12.50 10.60
CA LEU A 116 -12.31 -12.32 9.25
C LEU A 116 -13.84 -12.30 9.25
N GLN A 117 -14.41 -11.32 8.56
CA GLN A 117 -15.84 -11.24 8.25
C GLN A 117 -16.03 -11.48 6.75
N GLY A 118 -16.68 -12.59 6.39
CA GLY A 118 -16.79 -12.98 4.99
C GLY A 118 -15.43 -13.45 4.44
N GLU A 119 -15.04 -12.96 3.27
CA GLU A 119 -13.81 -13.39 2.58
C GLU A 119 -12.76 -12.26 2.38
N ASP A 120 -13.12 -11.00 2.63
CA ASP A 120 -12.31 -9.83 2.22
C ASP A 120 -12.18 -8.72 3.29
N THR A 121 -12.75 -8.93 4.48
CA THR A 121 -12.87 -7.88 5.50
C THR A 121 -12.37 -8.39 6.85
N LEU A 122 -11.50 -7.62 7.51
CA LEU A 122 -11.07 -7.87 8.88
C LEU A 122 -11.86 -6.99 9.87
N LEU A 123 -12.22 -7.57 11.01
CA LEU A 123 -12.81 -6.89 12.15
C LEU A 123 -11.85 -6.96 13.34
N ALA A 124 -11.61 -5.83 14.00
CA ALA A 124 -10.96 -5.78 15.30
C ALA A 124 -12.00 -5.62 16.40
N HIS A 125 -11.98 -6.54 17.37
CA HIS A 125 -12.85 -6.56 18.53
C HIS A 125 -12.04 -6.21 19.77
N MET A 126 -12.44 -5.16 20.47
CA MET A 126 -11.91 -4.81 21.79
C MET A 126 -13.04 -4.79 22.83
N PRO A 127 -12.76 -5.10 24.10
CA PRO A 127 -13.76 -5.02 25.16
C PRO A 127 -14.43 -3.64 25.21
N PHE A 128 -15.75 -3.63 25.41
CA PHE A 128 -16.55 -2.41 25.58
C PHE A 128 -16.54 -1.41 24.40
N ARG A 129 -16.08 -1.84 23.22
CA ARG A 129 -16.05 -1.04 21.99
C ARG A 129 -16.89 -1.75 20.90
N PRO A 130 -17.56 -1.00 20.02
CA PRO A 130 -18.05 -1.58 18.76
C PRO A 130 -16.90 -2.18 17.96
N PRO A 131 -17.12 -3.30 17.22
CA PRO A 131 -16.12 -3.83 16.32
C PRO A 131 -15.71 -2.80 15.27
N MET A 132 -14.41 -2.73 14.97
CA MET A 132 -13.85 -1.81 13.99
C MET A 132 -13.53 -2.56 12.70
N VAL A 133 -14.03 -2.08 11.58
CA VAL A 133 -13.66 -2.62 10.26
C VAL A 133 -12.26 -2.14 9.91
N LEU A 134 -11.36 -3.08 9.65
CA LEU A 134 -9.98 -2.82 9.23
C LEU A 134 -9.88 -2.88 7.71
N VAL A 135 -9.50 -1.76 7.10
CA VAL A 135 -9.35 -1.63 5.66
C VAL A 135 -7.86 -1.58 5.32
N PRO A 136 -7.34 -2.55 4.53
CA PRO A 136 -5.94 -2.54 4.12
C PRO A 136 -5.68 -1.35 3.21
N TYR A 137 -4.56 -0.66 3.44
CA TYR A 137 -4.11 0.44 2.58
C TYR A 137 -2.65 0.29 2.15
N GLN A 138 -1.86 -0.47 2.89
CA GLN A 138 -0.50 -0.87 2.55
C GLN A 138 -0.22 -2.29 3.08
N GLU A 139 0.91 -2.85 2.70
CA GLU A 139 1.33 -4.16 3.20
C GLU A 139 1.42 -4.14 4.74
N ASN A 140 0.69 -5.07 5.35
CA ASN A 140 0.57 -5.31 6.78
C ASN A 140 0.01 -4.10 7.54
N ARG A 141 -0.59 -3.11 6.85
CA ARG A 141 -1.12 -1.89 7.46
C ARG A 141 -2.57 -1.65 7.08
N PHE A 142 -3.37 -1.37 8.10
CA PHE A 142 -4.80 -1.23 8.02
C PHE A 142 -5.23 0.08 8.67
N THR A 143 -6.23 0.72 8.09
CA THR A 143 -6.95 1.85 8.72
C THR A 143 -8.25 1.34 9.31
N ALA A 144 -8.74 1.99 10.36
CA ALA A 144 -10.09 1.72 10.84
C ALA A 144 -11.11 2.53 10.03
N GLN A 145 -12.10 1.85 9.45
CA GLN A 145 -13.10 2.48 8.60
C GLN A 145 -13.85 3.58 9.35
N GLY A 146 -13.87 4.78 8.78
CA GLY A 146 -14.57 5.94 9.34
C GLY A 146 -13.87 6.63 10.52
N LEU A 147 -12.66 6.21 10.91
CA LEU A 147 -11.93 6.73 12.06
C LEU A 147 -10.55 7.27 11.66
N SER A 148 -10.46 8.60 11.49
CA SER A 148 -9.20 9.27 11.17
C SER A 148 -8.17 9.14 12.29
N GLY A 149 -6.93 8.77 11.94
CA GLY A 149 -5.82 8.62 12.89
C GLY A 149 -5.81 7.28 13.64
N TYR A 150 -6.68 6.33 13.26
CA TYR A 150 -6.70 4.97 13.78
C TYR A 150 -6.10 4.01 12.75
N GLU A 151 -5.00 3.36 13.13
CA GLU A 151 -4.28 2.42 12.27
C GLU A 151 -3.87 1.17 13.05
N VAL A 152 -3.76 0.05 12.34
CA VAL A 152 -3.19 -1.19 12.85
C VAL A 152 -2.10 -1.63 11.88
N GLY A 153 -0.86 -1.70 12.37
CA GLY A 153 0.28 -2.23 11.63
C GLY A 153 0.72 -3.57 12.21
N PHE A 154 0.79 -4.61 11.39
CA PHE A 154 1.23 -5.94 11.82
C PHE A 154 2.72 -6.13 11.57
N VAL A 155 3.42 -6.66 12.57
CA VAL A 155 4.85 -6.96 12.52
C VAL A 155 5.02 -8.46 12.40
N LEU A 156 5.84 -8.87 11.43
CA LEU A 156 6.18 -10.27 11.19
C LEU A 156 7.47 -10.65 11.95
N ASP A 157 7.56 -11.90 12.38
CA ASP A 157 8.80 -12.50 12.88
C ASP A 157 9.75 -12.93 11.74
N ALA A 158 10.88 -13.54 12.09
CA ALA A 158 11.89 -13.99 11.12
C ALA A 158 11.37 -15.11 10.21
N GLU A 159 10.36 -15.84 10.66
CA GLU A 159 9.67 -16.91 9.96
C GLU A 159 8.49 -16.40 9.09
N GLY A 160 8.24 -15.09 9.10
CA GLY A 160 7.20 -14.43 8.31
C GLY A 160 5.79 -14.55 8.89
N GLN A 161 5.66 -15.01 10.14
CA GLN A 161 4.40 -15.10 10.88
C GLN A 161 4.12 -13.78 11.61
N VAL A 162 2.84 -13.42 11.75
CA VAL A 162 2.47 -12.20 12.50
C VAL A 162 2.74 -12.42 13.99
N ALA A 163 3.62 -11.60 14.56
CA ALA A 163 4.00 -11.66 15.96
C ALA A 163 3.34 -10.56 16.80
N GLU A 164 3.17 -9.36 16.22
CA GLU A 164 2.65 -8.20 16.94
C GLU A 164 1.72 -7.36 16.06
N ALA A 165 0.83 -6.62 16.71
CA ALA A 165 0.02 -5.56 16.13
C ALA A 165 0.34 -4.24 16.83
N ILE A 166 0.77 -3.25 16.06
CA ILE A 166 0.97 -1.87 16.48
C ILE A 166 -0.34 -1.13 16.27
N ILE A 167 -1.00 -0.76 17.36
CA ILE A 167 -2.28 -0.05 17.36
C ILE A 167 -1.99 1.43 17.56
N THR A 168 -2.26 2.21 16.53
CA THR A 168 -2.15 3.67 16.54
C THR A 168 -3.54 4.27 16.72
N GLN A 169 -3.66 5.17 17.70
CA GLN A 169 -4.83 5.99 17.95
C GLN A 169 -4.38 7.45 18.08
N PRO A 170 -5.27 8.44 17.94
CA PRO A 170 -4.90 9.84 18.15
C PRO A 170 -4.21 10.07 19.51
N GLY A 171 -2.93 10.42 19.46
CA GLY A 171 -2.11 10.70 20.65
C GLY A 171 -1.53 9.47 21.36
N THR A 172 -1.69 8.26 20.84
CA THR A 172 -1.17 7.03 21.49
C THR A 172 -0.80 5.96 20.48
N VAL A 173 0.34 5.31 20.70
CA VAL A 173 0.77 4.11 19.96
C VAL A 173 1.03 3.02 20.99
N GLN A 174 0.46 1.84 20.78
CA GLN A 174 0.63 0.70 21.67
C GLN A 174 0.91 -0.58 20.87
N THR A 175 1.64 -1.50 21.49
CA THR A 175 1.95 -2.81 20.91
C THR A 175 1.08 -3.87 21.56
N ALA A 176 0.40 -4.67 20.76
CA ALA A 176 -0.31 -5.87 21.17
C ALA A 176 0.40 -7.11 20.63
N ARG A 177 0.74 -8.07 21.50
CA ARG A 177 1.44 -9.30 21.08
C ARG A 177 0.44 -10.38 20.72
N LYS A 178 0.65 -11.06 19.59
CA LYS A 178 -0.19 -12.20 19.20
C LYS A 178 -0.06 -13.32 20.24
N THR A 179 -1.17 -13.93 20.62
CA THR A 179 -1.24 -15.02 21.61
C THR A 179 -1.46 -16.38 20.98
#